data_AF-A0A0G1PM01-F1
#
_entry.id   AF-A0A0G1PM01-F1
#
_cell.length_a   1.000
_cell.length_b   1.000
_cell.length_c   1.000
_cell.angle_alpha   90.00
_cell.angle_beta   90.00
_cell.angle_gamma   90.00
#
_symmetry.space_group_name_H-M   'P 1'
#
loop_
_entity.id
_entity.type
_entity.pdbx_description
1 polymer ?
#
loop_
_entity_poly.entity_id
_entity_poly.type
_entity_poly.pdbx_seq_one_letter_code
_entity_poly.pdbx_strand_id
1 'polypeptide(L)'
;MPRYTPEVAVRVLKDNPDIPYENKAYFEAVRDGTLFQYYRDQIQRYRDEYSDEIPQALASRLVNGEETLTQYKCQMTYVIGLCLTLRGAIEDGTIVNRDIQECVFRFLESDLSFQVGDPQNEGRITRINQILDIVLTELTMPR
;
A
#
# COMPACT_ATOMS: atom_id res chain seq x y z
N MET A 1 1.80 6.57 17.76
CA MET A 1 0.72 7.53 18.04
C MET A 1 0.33 8.12 16.69
N PRO A 2 -0.96 8.21 16.36
CA PRO A 2 -1.40 8.70 15.04
C PRO A 2 -0.82 10.08 14.70
N ARG A 3 -0.50 10.31 13.43
CA ARG A 3 0.03 11.59 12.94
C ARG A 3 -0.96 12.75 13.09
N TYR A 4 -2.25 12.45 13.06
CA TYR A 4 -3.32 13.42 13.27
C TYR A 4 -4.19 13.01 14.46
N THR A 5 -4.65 14.00 15.21
CA THR A 5 -5.63 13.77 16.27
C THR A 5 -7.06 13.70 15.70
N PRO A 6 -8.02 13.09 16.41
CA PRO A 6 -9.41 13.08 15.99
C PRO A 6 -9.98 14.47 15.72
N GLU A 7 -9.61 15.49 16.50
CA GLU A 7 -10.07 16.87 16.33
C GLU A 7 -9.58 17.48 15.00
N VAL A 8 -8.33 17.18 14.62
CA VAL A 8 -7.78 17.61 13.34
C VAL A 8 -8.51 16.91 12.19
N ALA A 9 -8.79 15.62 12.32
CA ALA A 9 -9.52 14.87 11.30
C ALA A 9 -10.94 15.39 11.09
N VAL A 10 -11.68 15.70 12.17
CA VAL A 10 -13.01 16.32 12.08
C VAL A 10 -12.96 17.65 11.33
N ARG A 11 -11.96 18.49 11.65
CA ARG A 11 -11.78 19.79 10.98
C ARG A 11 -11.48 19.60 9.49
N VAL A 12 -10.56 18.71 9.13
CA VAL A 12 -10.22 18.45 7.71
C VAL A 12 -11.44 17.98 6.93
N LEU A 13 -12.22 17.03 7.46
CA LEU A 13 -13.42 16.51 6.81
C LEU A 13 -14.50 17.58 6.64
N LYS A 14 -14.63 18.50 7.59
CA LYS A 14 -15.59 19.61 7.53
C LYS A 14 -15.17 20.69 6.52
N ASP A 15 -13.89 21.05 6.53
CA ASP A 15 -13.36 22.16 5.73
C ASP A 15 -13.13 21.75 4.26
N ASN A 16 -13.06 20.45 3.96
CA ASN A 16 -12.78 19.90 2.64
C ASN A 16 -13.83 18.84 2.23
N PRO A 17 -15.08 19.23 1.93
CA PRO A 17 -16.14 18.28 1.58
C PRO A 17 -15.83 17.47 0.30
N ASP A 18 -15.02 18.02 -0.61
CA ASP A 18 -14.64 17.41 -1.89
C ASP A 18 -13.26 16.70 -1.84
N ILE A 19 -12.75 16.38 -0.65
CA ILE A 19 -11.48 15.67 -0.50
C ILE A 19 -11.55 14.30 -1.21
N PRO A 20 -10.50 13.86 -1.93
CA PRO A 20 -10.46 12.55 -2.58
C PRO A 20 -10.85 11.41 -1.65
N TYR A 21 -11.56 10.41 -2.17
CA TYR A 21 -12.16 9.32 -1.39
C TYR A 21 -11.14 8.60 -0.50
N GLU A 22 -9.94 8.34 -1.00
CA GLU A 22 -8.87 7.66 -0.27
C GLU A 22 -8.40 8.49 0.94
N ASN A 23 -8.25 9.79 0.74
CA ASN A 23 -7.90 10.73 1.81
C ASN A 23 -9.04 10.86 2.82
N LYS A 24 -10.30 10.88 2.34
CA LYS A 24 -11.49 10.91 3.18
C LYS A 24 -11.53 9.70 4.12
N ALA A 25 -11.36 8.50 3.57
CA ALA A 25 -11.40 7.25 4.33
C ALA A 25 -10.33 7.21 5.44
N TYR A 26 -9.14 7.75 5.17
CA TYR A 26 -8.10 7.88 6.19
C TYR A 26 -8.53 8.81 7.35
N PHE A 27 -9.03 10.01 7.06
CA PHE A 27 -9.45 10.94 8.12
C PHE A 27 -10.68 10.45 8.88
N GLU A 28 -11.60 9.74 8.23
CA GLU A 28 -12.70 9.05 8.92
C GLU A 28 -12.16 8.01 9.90
N ALA A 29 -11.15 7.23 9.50
CA ALA A 29 -10.52 6.25 10.37
C ALA A 29 -9.76 6.89 11.56
N VAL A 30 -9.12 8.05 11.36
CA VAL A 30 -8.52 8.83 12.45
C VAL A 30 -9.59 9.31 13.43
N ARG A 31 -10.69 9.89 12.92
CA ARG A 31 -11.81 10.39 13.74
C ARG A 31 -12.43 9.27 14.58
N ASP A 32 -12.63 8.11 13.97
CA ASP A 32 -13.36 6.99 14.58
C ASP A 32 -12.45 6.05 15.39
N GLY A 33 -11.13 6.28 15.39
CA GLY A 33 -10.17 5.40 16.07
C GLY A 33 -10.00 4.03 15.40
N THR A 34 -10.31 3.92 14.10
CA THR A 34 -10.29 2.67 13.34
C THR A 34 -9.11 2.56 12.37
N LEU A 35 -8.02 3.29 12.61
CA LEU A 35 -6.81 3.26 11.77
C LEU A 35 -6.26 1.86 11.51
N PHE A 36 -6.33 0.98 12.51
CA PHE A 36 -5.93 -0.42 12.36
C PHE A 36 -6.71 -1.13 11.24
N GLN A 37 -8.04 -0.98 11.27
CA GLN A 37 -8.96 -1.53 10.28
C GLN A 37 -8.71 -0.92 8.90
N TYR A 38 -8.52 0.41 8.83
CA TYR A 38 -8.19 1.12 7.59
C TYR A 38 -6.92 0.57 6.93
N TYR A 39 -5.81 0.48 7.67
CA TYR A 39 -4.55 0.00 7.10
C TYR A 39 -4.61 -1.48 6.73
N ARG A 40 -5.27 -2.32 7.53
CA ARG A 40 -5.49 -3.73 7.20
C ARG A 40 -6.21 -3.86 5.86
N ASP A 41 -7.33 -3.16 5.69
CA ASP A 41 -8.11 -3.24 4.45
C ASP A 41 -7.32 -2.70 3.25
N GLN A 42 -6.60 -1.58 3.39
CA GLN A 42 -5.74 -1.06 2.32
C GLN A 42 -4.68 -2.07 1.89
N ILE A 43 -3.98 -2.67 2.85
CA ILE A 43 -2.92 -3.65 2.57
C ILE A 43 -3.50 -4.93 1.96
N GLN A 44 -4.69 -5.35 2.38
CA GLN A 44 -5.41 -6.48 1.78
C GLN A 44 -5.76 -6.19 0.32
N ARG A 45 -6.21 -4.97 -0.01
CA ARG A 45 -6.48 -4.58 -1.39
C ARG A 45 -5.22 -4.60 -2.25
N TYR A 46 -4.09 -4.12 -1.75
CA TYR A 46 -2.80 -4.25 -2.44
C TYR A 46 -2.42 -5.72 -2.70
N ARG A 47 -2.77 -6.62 -1.77
CA ARG A 47 -2.49 -8.05 -1.90
C ARG A 47 -3.34 -8.76 -2.95
N ASP A 48 -4.64 -8.47 -2.95
CA ASP A 48 -5.65 -9.27 -3.66
C ASP A 48 -6.10 -8.65 -4.98
N GLU A 49 -6.18 -7.31 -5.07
CA GLU A 49 -6.74 -6.63 -6.25
C GLU A 49 -5.71 -6.41 -7.36
N TYR A 50 -4.41 -6.64 -7.10
CA TYR A 50 -3.34 -6.40 -8.07
C TYR A 50 -2.68 -7.70 -8.52
N SER A 51 -2.56 -7.85 -9.84
CA SER A 51 -1.94 -9.02 -10.47
C SER A 51 -0.42 -9.00 -10.33
N ASP A 52 0.15 -10.18 -10.10
CA ASP A 52 1.58 -10.47 -10.09
C ASP A 52 2.17 -10.48 -11.50
N GLU A 53 1.35 -10.82 -12.50
CA GLU A 53 1.75 -11.02 -13.89
C GLU A 53 0.99 -10.08 -14.83
N ILE A 54 1.68 -9.57 -15.84
CA ILE A 54 1.06 -8.96 -17.01
C ILE A 54 0.96 -10.03 -18.10
N PRO A 55 -0.24 -10.35 -18.62
CA PRO A 55 -0.37 -11.26 -19.76
C PRO A 55 0.48 -10.79 -20.94
N GLN A 56 1.22 -11.71 -21.57
CA GLN A 56 2.19 -11.33 -22.61
C GLN A 56 1.55 -10.63 -23.83
N ALA A 57 0.30 -10.99 -24.16
CA ALA A 57 -0.48 -10.31 -25.21
C ALA A 57 -0.86 -8.86 -24.85
N LEU A 58 -0.91 -8.53 -23.56
CA LEU A 58 -1.15 -7.20 -23.04
C LEU A 58 0.16 -6.39 -22.95
N ALA A 59 1.27 -7.05 -22.60
CA ALA A 59 2.57 -6.40 -22.41
C ALA A 59 3.02 -5.64 -23.67
N SER A 60 2.81 -6.20 -24.87
CA SER A 60 3.13 -5.52 -26.14
C SER A 60 2.24 -4.29 -26.37
N ARG A 61 0.95 -4.40 -26.09
CA ARG A 61 -0.03 -3.31 -26.24
C ARG A 61 0.23 -2.18 -25.25
N LEU A 62 0.67 -2.50 -24.03
CA LEU A 62 1.09 -1.53 -23.01
C LEU A 62 2.35 -0.77 -23.42
N VAL A 63 3.37 -1.46 -23.96
CA VAL A 63 4.59 -0.81 -24.48
C VAL A 63 4.26 0.14 -25.64
N ASN A 64 3.29 -0.23 -26.47
CA ASN A 64 2.85 0.57 -27.61
C ASN A 64 1.86 1.69 -27.21
N GLY A 65 1.45 1.78 -25.94
CA GLY A 65 0.50 2.79 -25.45
C GLY A 65 -0.96 2.56 -25.89
N GLU A 66 -1.30 1.36 -26.34
CA GLU A 66 -2.64 0.99 -26.85
C GLU A 66 -3.61 0.60 -25.73
N GLU A 67 -3.11 0.44 -24.51
CA GLU A 67 -3.89 0.02 -23.36
C GLU A 67 -3.37 0.70 -22.10
N THR A 68 -4.27 0.99 -21.16
CA THR A 68 -3.88 1.52 -19.85
C THR A 68 -3.79 0.40 -18.84
N LEU A 69 -2.62 0.37 -18.20
CA LEU A 69 -2.25 -0.50 -17.11
C LEU A 69 -3.27 -0.32 -15.95
N THR A 70 -4.16 -1.29 -15.72
CA THR A 70 -5.00 -1.34 -14.52
C THR A 70 -4.64 -2.56 -13.69
N GLN A 71 -4.27 -2.33 -12.43
CA GLN A 71 -4.11 -3.35 -11.38
C GLN A 71 -2.93 -4.34 -11.52
N TYR A 72 -1.69 -3.87 -11.71
CA TYR A 72 -0.49 -4.73 -11.65
C TYR A 72 0.52 -4.26 -10.61
N LYS A 73 1.14 -5.20 -9.89
CA LYS A 73 2.11 -4.90 -8.81
C LYS A 73 3.43 -4.31 -9.30
N CYS A 74 3.77 -4.52 -10.57
CA CYS A 74 4.96 -3.93 -11.19
C CYS A 74 4.77 -2.46 -11.60
N GLN A 75 3.57 -1.89 -11.43
CA GLN A 75 3.32 -0.49 -11.75
C GLN A 75 3.97 0.44 -10.73
N MET A 76 4.57 1.53 -11.21
CA MET A 76 5.17 2.54 -10.34
C MET A 76 4.15 3.15 -9.37
N THR A 77 2.91 3.37 -9.83
CA THR A 77 1.81 3.89 -8.99
C THR A 77 1.46 2.93 -7.84
N TYR A 78 1.38 1.63 -8.13
CA TYR A 78 1.20 0.59 -7.12
C TYR A 78 2.34 0.61 -6.10
N VAL A 79 3.59 0.59 -6.57
CA VAL A 79 4.78 0.53 -5.70
C VAL A 79 4.83 1.75 -4.79
N ILE A 80 4.65 2.95 -5.34
CA ILE A 80 4.62 4.19 -4.56
C ILE A 80 3.50 4.15 -3.53
N GLY A 81 2.29 3.76 -3.94
CA GLY A 81 1.14 3.65 -3.05
C GLY A 81 1.39 2.70 -1.89
N LEU A 82 1.88 1.48 -2.17
CA LEU A 82 2.22 0.48 -1.16
C LEU A 82 3.27 1.01 -0.18
N CYS A 83 4.34 1.62 -0.69
CA CYS A 83 5.41 2.17 0.15
C CYS A 83 4.90 3.26 1.10
N LEU A 84 4.03 4.16 0.61
CA LEU A 84 3.41 5.20 1.43
C LEU A 84 2.46 4.61 2.48
N THR A 85 1.66 3.61 2.11
CA THR A 85 0.74 2.93 3.03
C THR A 85 1.50 2.21 4.15
N LEU A 86 2.56 1.46 3.82
CA LEU A 86 3.39 0.75 4.81
C LEU A 86 4.07 1.72 5.78
N ARG A 87 4.64 2.81 5.24
CA ARG A 87 5.26 3.86 6.07
C ARG A 87 4.23 4.53 6.99
N GLY A 88 3.07 4.89 6.45
CA GLY A 88 1.97 5.48 7.22
C GLY A 88 1.49 4.57 8.36
N ALA A 89 1.39 3.26 8.11
CA ALA A 89 0.99 2.29 9.12
C ALA A 89 1.98 2.24 10.30
N ILE A 90 3.28 2.38 10.05
CA ILE A 90 4.30 2.49 11.10
C ILE A 90 4.19 3.84 11.83
N GLU A 91 4.18 4.94 11.07
CA GLU A 91 4.14 6.30 11.63
C GLU A 91 2.92 6.53 12.54
N ASP A 92 1.76 6.00 12.14
CA ASP A 92 0.53 6.11 12.94
C ASP A 92 0.50 5.14 14.13
N GLY A 93 1.49 4.26 14.27
CA GLY A 93 1.55 3.25 15.33
C GLY A 93 0.56 2.10 15.13
N THR A 94 0.17 1.84 13.88
CA THR A 94 -0.66 0.68 13.52
C THR A 94 0.20 -0.58 13.41
N ILE A 95 1.45 -0.49 12.95
CA ILE A 95 2.44 -1.57 13.07
C ILE A 95 3.38 -1.19 14.22
N VAL A 96 3.36 -1.97 15.32
CA VAL A 96 4.12 -1.65 16.55
C VAL A 96 5.24 -2.64 16.85
N ASN A 97 5.15 -3.86 16.31
CA ASN A 97 6.18 -4.87 16.45
C ASN A 97 7.47 -4.42 15.76
N ARG A 98 8.58 -4.33 16.52
CA ARG A 98 9.86 -3.83 16.03
C ARG A 98 10.45 -4.69 14.92
N ASP A 99 10.35 -6.01 15.03
CA ASP A 99 10.90 -6.93 14.03
C ASP A 99 10.20 -6.73 12.67
N ILE A 100 8.89 -6.51 12.71
CA ILE A 100 8.10 -6.23 11.50
C ILE A 100 8.40 -4.84 10.96
N GLN A 101 8.55 -3.83 11.81
CA GLN A 101 8.98 -2.50 11.39
C GLN A 101 10.33 -2.57 10.65
N GLU A 102 11.30 -3.32 11.17
CA GLU A 102 12.59 -3.54 10.51
C GLU A 102 12.44 -4.24 9.16
N CYS A 103 11.59 -5.27 9.05
CA CYS A 103 11.29 -5.92 7.77
C CYS A 103 10.72 -4.92 6.76
N VAL A 104 9.78 -4.07 7.17
CA VAL A 104 9.19 -3.03 6.32
C VAL A 104 10.24 -2.01 5.91
N PHE A 105 11.09 -1.53 6.82
CA PHE A 105 12.14 -0.56 6.47
C PHE A 105 13.12 -1.14 5.43
N ARG A 106 13.57 -2.38 5.61
CA ARG A 106 14.42 -3.06 4.61
C ARG A 106 13.74 -3.22 3.26
N PHE A 107 12.43 -3.51 3.26
CA PHE A 107 11.64 -3.56 2.03
C PHE A 107 11.58 -2.18 1.35
N LEU A 108 11.32 -1.10 2.10
CA LEU A 108 11.24 0.27 1.59
C LEU A 108 12.57 0.78 1.01
N GLU A 109 13.70 0.25 1.47
CA GLU A 109 15.04 0.57 0.94
C GLU A 109 15.44 -0.29 -0.26
N SER A 110 14.66 -1.31 -0.61
CA SER A 110 14.97 -2.23 -1.70
C SER A 110 14.70 -1.64 -3.08
N ASP A 111 15.39 -2.16 -4.10
CA ASP A 111 15.13 -1.80 -5.49
C ASP A 111 13.80 -2.41 -5.98
N LEU A 112 12.79 -1.55 -6.11
CA LEU A 112 11.46 -1.87 -6.64
C LEU A 112 11.23 -1.27 -8.04
N SER A 113 12.30 -1.01 -8.79
CA SER A 113 12.20 -0.57 -10.18
C SER A 113 11.92 -1.76 -11.11
N PHE A 114 10.83 -1.69 -11.86
CA PHE A 114 10.44 -2.72 -12.83
C PHE A 114 10.80 -2.29 -14.25
N GLN A 115 11.39 -3.21 -15.01
CA GLN A 115 11.74 -2.99 -16.42
C GLN A 115 11.31 -4.19 -17.26
N VAL A 116 10.81 -3.95 -18.47
CA VAL A 116 10.38 -5.04 -19.36
C VAL A 116 11.58 -5.94 -19.68
N GLY A 117 11.42 -7.24 -19.46
CA GLY A 117 12.46 -8.24 -19.71
C GLY A 117 13.54 -8.35 -18.62
N ASP A 118 13.45 -7.59 -17.53
CA ASP A 118 14.38 -7.74 -16.41
C ASP A 118 14.13 -9.07 -15.66
N PRO A 119 15.12 -9.99 -15.59
CA PRO A 119 14.97 -11.26 -14.89
C PRO A 119 14.76 -11.11 -13.37
N GLN A 120 15.06 -9.93 -12.79
CA GLN A 120 14.85 -9.66 -11.36
C GLN A 120 13.39 -9.32 -11.01
N ASN A 121 12.52 -9.08 -12.00
CA ASN A 121 11.13 -8.69 -11.74
C ASN A 121 10.36 -9.71 -10.89
N GLU A 122 10.52 -11.01 -11.18
CA GLU A 122 9.86 -12.07 -10.40
C GLU A 122 10.28 -12.03 -8.92
N GLY A 123 11.58 -11.79 -8.67
CA GLY A 123 12.11 -11.62 -7.32
C GLY A 123 11.54 -10.39 -6.61
N ARG A 124 11.32 -9.28 -7.32
CA ARG A 124 10.68 -8.07 -6.77
C ARG A 124 9.20 -8.31 -6.42
N ILE A 125 8.45 -8.98 -7.29
CA ILE A 125 7.05 -9.37 -6.99
C ILE A 125 7.00 -10.30 -5.78
N THR A 126 7.89 -11.29 -5.71
CA THR A 126 7.98 -12.19 -4.56
C THR A 126 8.21 -11.43 -3.26
N ARG A 127 9.12 -10.44 -3.25
CA ARG A 127 9.35 -9.58 -2.08
C ARG A 127 8.14 -8.75 -1.70
N ILE A 128 7.43 -8.19 -2.68
CA ILE A 128 6.17 -7.46 -2.47
C ILE A 128 5.15 -8.37 -1.79
N ASN A 129 4.95 -9.58 -2.29
CA ASN A 129 4.02 -10.54 -1.70
C ASN A 129 4.43 -10.94 -0.28
N GLN A 130 5.72 -11.21 -0.06
CA GLN A 130 6.24 -11.54 1.27
C GLN A 130 5.99 -10.43 2.29
N ILE A 131 6.25 -9.16 1.95
CA ILE A 131 6.05 -8.08 2.91
C ILE A 131 4.56 -7.85 3.21
N LEU A 132 3.69 -8.01 2.20
CA LEU A 132 2.25 -7.93 2.38
C LEU A 132 1.76 -9.04 3.32
N ASP A 133 2.20 -10.27 3.13
CA ASP A 133 1.80 -11.42 3.95
C ASP A 133 2.27 -11.26 5.42
N ILE A 134 3.51 -10.78 5.62
CA ILE A 134 4.04 -10.47 6.96
C ILE A 134 3.19 -9.42 7.67
N VAL A 135 2.90 -8.30 6.99
CA VAL A 135 2.17 -7.20 7.59
C VAL A 135 0.69 -7.54 7.81
N LEU A 136 0.04 -8.26 6.87
CA LEU A 136 -1.34 -8.71 7.05
C LEU A 136 -1.49 -9.67 8.22
N THR A 137 -0.51 -10.56 8.43
CA THR A 137 -0.50 -11.46 9.59
C THR A 137 -0.55 -10.68 10.89
N GLU A 138 0.30 -9.65 11.04
CA GLU A 138 0.30 -8.74 12.20
C GLU A 138 -1.02 -7.98 12.36
N LEU A 139 -1.57 -7.48 11.26
CA LEU A 139 -2.81 -6.70 11.27
C LEU A 139 -4.09 -7.56 11.38
N THR A 140 -3.94 -8.88 11.51
CA THR A 140 -5.05 -9.81 11.71
C THR A 140 -5.01 -10.48 13.09
N MET A 141 -3.89 -10.40 13.82
CA MET A 141 -3.83 -10.93 15.18
C MET A 141 -4.68 -10.08 16.14
N PRO A 142 -5.45 -10.71 17.05
CA PRO A 142 -6.13 -10.00 18.12
C PRO A 142 -5.08 -9.34 19.04
N ARG A 143 -5.27 -8.05 19.32
CA ARG A 143 -4.45 -7.26 20.24
C ARG A 143 -4.91 -7.40 21.69
#